data_AF-A0A7V9CP90-F1
#
_entry.id   AF-A0A7V9CP90-F1
#
_cell.length_a   1.000
_cell.length_b   1.000
_cell.length_c   1.000
_cell.angle_alpha   90.00
_cell.angle_beta   90.00
_cell.angle_gamma   90.00
#
_symmetry.space_group_name_H-M   'P 1'
#
loop_
_entity.id
_entity.type
_entity.pdbx_description
1 polymer ?
#
loop_
_entity_poly.entity_id
_entity_poly.type
_entity_poly.pdbx_seq_one_letter_code
_entity_poly.pdbx_strand_id
1 'polypeptide(L)'
;MFCNISARGTCRALTGASAPPECSGGGLGERIPMAWASGECGMKKLVFSCGLAMAMASFSAPTQAAIIVQTGLVGGSGDVDNVLFTGCTAITDTTLDNMLQGCLNTDRGYTINFTADENIVAPAIGQARIESADGSGFSQLLIDPVTGTFSKLQLNIDASADGFVTFTGVPGGTSTSFALTGSGQNFFTITGENFSTVFLTTTVDIIADIQQIRLGTGTSVPPGDTVPEPATMALFGLGLLGAGFARRRRQ
;
A
#
# COMPACT_ATOMS: atom_id res chain seq x y z
N MET A 1 49.91 17.60 9.50
CA MET A 1 48.60 17.54 10.18
C MET A 1 48.55 18.70 11.15
N PHE A 2 47.92 19.80 10.73
CA PHE A 2 47.37 20.94 11.48
C PHE A 2 46.86 21.93 10.42
N CYS A 3 45.66 22.48 10.64
CA CYS A 3 45.10 23.79 10.24
C CYS A 3 45.51 24.44 8.89
N ASN A 4 44.64 25.11 8.14
CA ASN A 4 43.59 26.01 8.63
C ASN A 4 42.62 26.37 7.48
N ILE A 5 41.36 26.59 7.85
CA ILE A 5 40.34 27.22 7.00
C ILE A 5 40.70 28.72 6.90
N SER A 6 40.72 29.26 5.68
CA SER A 6 40.77 30.71 5.48
C SER A 6 39.68 31.13 4.50
N ALA A 7 38.68 31.82 5.06
CA ALA A 7 37.67 32.56 4.34
C ALA A 7 38.28 33.83 3.73
N ARG A 8 38.23 33.94 2.40
CA ARG A 8 38.33 35.13 1.54
C ARG A 8 38.15 34.58 0.12
N GLY A 9 37.09 34.86 -0.62
CA GLY A 9 36.62 36.21 -0.94
C GLY A 9 37.34 36.70 -2.20
N THR A 10 37.03 36.12 -3.37
CA THR A 10 37.38 36.69 -4.68
C THR A 10 36.48 36.10 -5.78
N CYS A 11 35.53 36.91 -6.25
CA CYS A 11 34.96 36.74 -7.59
C CYS A 11 36.04 37.10 -8.63
N ARG A 12 36.30 36.20 -9.57
CA ARG A 12 37.13 36.49 -10.75
C ARG A 12 36.33 36.13 -12.00
N ALA A 13 36.00 37.16 -12.78
CA ALA A 13 35.35 37.05 -14.08
C ALA A 13 36.32 36.50 -15.13
N LEU A 14 35.83 35.58 -15.97
CA LEU A 14 36.51 35.13 -17.19
C LEU A 14 36.02 35.96 -18.37
N THR A 15 36.98 36.57 -19.05
CA THR A 15 36.87 37.32 -20.30
C THR A 15 36.82 36.39 -21.50
N GLY A 16 35.92 36.65 -22.46
CA GLY A 16 35.94 36.05 -23.79
C GLY A 16 34.91 36.74 -24.70
N ALA A 17 35.39 37.57 -25.62
CA ALA A 17 34.62 38.49 -26.44
C ALA A 17 34.46 37.99 -27.89
N SER A 18 33.32 38.29 -28.53
CA SER A 18 33.22 38.74 -29.93
C SER A 18 31.77 39.17 -30.25
N ALA A 19 31.62 40.33 -30.90
CA ALA A 19 30.45 41.24 -30.95
C ALA A 19 29.63 41.15 -32.29
N PRO A 20 28.90 42.20 -32.76
CA PRO A 20 27.50 42.59 -32.51
C PRO A 20 26.68 42.70 -33.86
N PRO A 21 25.50 43.38 -34.04
CA PRO A 21 25.28 44.84 -33.84
C PRO A 21 23.87 45.32 -33.35
N GLU A 22 23.88 46.58 -32.89
CA GLU A 22 22.90 47.68 -32.97
C GLU A 22 21.38 47.46 -33.09
N CYS A 23 20.62 48.17 -32.24
CA CYS A 23 19.60 49.14 -32.66
C CYS A 23 19.30 50.17 -31.56
N SER A 24 19.00 51.39 -32.00
CA SER A 24 19.07 52.67 -31.30
C SER A 24 17.70 53.25 -30.92
N GLY A 25 17.72 54.25 -30.03
CA GLY A 25 16.60 55.16 -29.71
C GLY A 25 16.43 55.29 -28.19
N GLY A 26 16.60 56.42 -27.52
CA GLY A 26 16.59 57.81 -27.95
C GLY A 26 15.50 58.55 -27.17
N GLY A 27 15.88 59.43 -26.23
CA GLY A 27 15.06 60.57 -25.86
C GLY A 27 14.73 60.79 -24.38
N LEU A 28 15.39 61.83 -23.81
CA LEU A 28 14.84 62.88 -22.94
C LEU A 28 14.18 62.40 -21.62
N GLY A 29 14.71 62.67 -20.42
CA GLY A 29 15.27 63.93 -19.94
C GLY A 29 14.19 64.68 -19.15
N GLU A 30 14.17 64.53 -17.82
CA GLU A 30 13.72 65.60 -16.91
C GLU A 30 14.09 65.33 -15.45
N ARG A 31 14.37 66.43 -14.74
CA ARG A 31 14.93 66.50 -13.39
C ARG A 31 13.81 66.67 -12.35
N ILE A 32 13.97 65.98 -11.21
CA ILE A 32 13.72 66.34 -9.79
C ILE A 32 12.71 67.49 -9.51
N PRO A 33 11.74 67.31 -8.57
CA PRO A 33 12.02 67.74 -7.19
C PRO A 33 11.51 66.82 -6.07
N MET A 34 12.21 66.91 -4.93
CA MET A 34 11.74 66.51 -3.60
C MET A 34 10.39 67.15 -3.28
N ALA A 35 9.46 66.37 -2.73
CA ALA A 35 8.35 66.87 -1.94
C ALA A 35 8.21 66.02 -0.68
N TRP A 36 8.65 66.61 0.44
CA TRP A 36 8.30 66.22 1.80
C TRP A 36 6.84 66.63 2.04
N ALA A 37 5.97 65.67 2.32
CA ALA A 37 4.62 65.95 2.81
C ALA A 37 4.17 64.85 3.78
N SER A 38 4.05 65.28 5.03
CA SER A 38 3.50 64.61 6.19
C SER A 38 2.01 64.29 6.04
N GLY A 39 1.60 63.16 6.65
CA GLY A 39 0.28 62.98 7.24
C GLY A 39 -0.83 62.55 6.28
N GLU A 40 -1.35 61.34 6.49
CA GLU A 40 -2.66 61.19 7.13
C GLU A 40 -2.99 59.70 7.32
N CYS A 41 -3.40 59.39 8.55
CA CYS A 41 -3.81 58.09 9.04
C CYS A 41 -5.14 57.68 8.39
N GLY A 42 -5.06 56.99 7.24
CA GLY A 42 -6.21 56.39 6.60
C GLY A 42 -6.32 54.92 6.94
N MET A 43 -7.01 54.57 8.04
CA MET A 43 -7.54 53.22 8.29
C MET A 43 -8.52 52.84 7.18
N LYS A 44 -8.01 52.39 6.03
CA LYS A 44 -8.80 51.83 4.95
C LYS A 44 -8.79 50.31 5.08
N LYS A 45 -9.83 49.83 5.77
CA LYS A 45 -10.50 48.53 5.58
C LYS A 45 -9.57 47.32 5.41
N LEU A 46 -9.02 46.86 6.52
CA LEU A 46 -8.44 45.50 6.62
C LEU A 46 -9.53 44.54 7.11
N VAL A 47 -10.60 44.41 6.33
CA VAL A 47 -11.70 43.45 6.57
C VAL A 47 -11.91 42.68 5.28
N PHE A 48 -10.99 41.79 4.91
CA PHE A 48 -11.24 40.83 3.83
C PHE A 48 -10.16 39.73 3.79
N SER A 49 -10.10 38.84 4.79
CA SER A 49 -9.28 37.60 4.68
C SER A 49 -9.51 36.60 5.81
N CYS A 50 -10.75 36.40 6.28
CA CYS A 50 -11.06 35.35 7.27
C CYS A 50 -12.12 34.33 6.82
N GLY A 51 -12.63 34.44 5.59
CA GLY A 51 -13.73 33.58 5.10
C GLY A 51 -13.31 32.31 4.34
N LEU A 52 -12.03 32.19 3.92
CA LEU A 52 -11.61 31.11 2.99
C LEU A 52 -10.83 29.96 3.66
N ALA A 53 -10.76 29.91 5.00
CA ALA A 53 -10.03 28.86 5.71
C ALA A 53 -10.94 27.75 6.27
N MET A 54 -12.27 27.90 6.21
CA MET A 54 -13.23 26.97 6.82
C MET A 54 -13.80 25.92 5.85
N ALA A 55 -13.49 25.98 4.56
CA ALA A 55 -14.10 25.13 3.54
C ALA A 55 -13.27 23.88 3.14
N MET A 56 -12.13 23.61 3.79
CA MET A 56 -11.26 22.47 3.43
C MET A 56 -11.29 21.29 4.40
N ALA A 57 -12.25 21.23 5.33
CA ALA A 57 -12.24 20.25 6.43
C ALA A 57 -13.04 18.95 6.22
N SER A 58 -13.61 18.67 5.04
CA SER A 58 -14.66 17.64 4.92
C SER A 58 -14.46 16.53 3.88
N PHE A 59 -13.22 16.24 3.46
CA PHE A 59 -12.93 15.04 2.66
C PHE A 59 -11.87 14.16 3.32
N SER A 60 -12.14 13.65 4.53
CA SER A 60 -11.43 12.49 5.05
C SER A 60 -12.02 11.24 4.39
N ALA A 61 -11.44 10.81 3.27
CA ALA A 61 -11.76 9.50 2.72
C ALA A 61 -11.36 8.43 3.74
N PRO A 62 -12.17 7.37 3.92
CA PRO A 62 -11.79 6.26 4.79
C PRO A 62 -10.47 5.69 4.28
N THR A 63 -9.46 5.66 5.14
CA THR A 63 -8.21 4.96 4.88
C THR A 63 -8.56 3.48 4.93
N GLN A 64 -8.74 2.85 3.77
CA GLN A 64 -9.01 1.41 3.70
C GLN A 64 -7.75 0.68 4.16
N ALA A 65 -7.90 -0.30 5.06
CA ALA A 65 -6.83 -1.24 5.38
C ALA A 65 -6.34 -1.84 4.05
N ALA A 66 -5.04 -1.74 3.78
CA ALA A 66 -4.47 -2.16 2.51
C ALA A 66 -3.92 -3.58 2.62
N ILE A 67 -4.30 -4.44 1.67
CA ILE A 67 -3.65 -5.73 1.45
C ILE A 67 -2.21 -5.50 0.96
N ILE A 68 -1.24 -6.18 1.57
CA ILE A 68 0.15 -6.19 1.15
C ILE A 68 0.46 -7.58 0.61
N VAL A 69 0.92 -7.65 -0.64
CA VAL A 69 1.28 -8.92 -1.29
C VAL A 69 2.75 -8.89 -1.65
N GLN A 70 3.47 -9.91 -1.21
CA GLN A 70 4.89 -10.10 -1.45
C GLN A 70 5.11 -11.42 -2.19
N THR A 71 5.99 -11.40 -3.19
CA THR A 71 6.43 -12.63 -3.85
C THR A 71 7.45 -13.35 -2.95
N GLY A 72 7.37 -14.68 -2.92
CA GLY A 72 8.18 -15.53 -2.04
C GLY A 72 7.55 -15.76 -0.67
N LEU A 73 8.25 -16.58 0.13
CA LEU A 73 7.90 -16.84 1.52
C LEU A 73 8.58 -15.80 2.42
N VAL A 74 7.76 -15.03 3.15
CA VAL A 74 8.23 -14.10 4.18
C VAL A 74 7.82 -14.63 5.53
N GLY A 75 8.78 -14.90 6.42
CA GLY A 75 8.54 -15.54 7.72
C GLY A 75 8.91 -17.02 7.75
N GLY A 76 8.71 -17.67 8.90
CA GLY A 76 9.06 -19.07 9.13
C GLY A 76 7.81 -19.94 9.37
N SER A 77 8.00 -21.12 9.94
CA SER A 77 6.88 -21.98 10.38
C SER A 77 6.35 -21.62 11.77
N GLY A 78 6.94 -20.61 12.43
CA GLY A 78 6.59 -20.23 13.81
C GLY A 78 5.50 -19.16 13.90
N ASP A 79 5.18 -18.51 12.78
CA ASP A 79 4.25 -17.39 12.66
C ASP A 79 3.02 -17.71 11.79
N VAL A 80 2.97 -18.93 11.25
CA VAL A 80 1.85 -19.44 10.45
C VAL A 80 1.61 -20.91 10.76
N ASP A 81 0.35 -21.32 10.67
CA ASP A 81 -0.10 -22.68 10.84
C ASP A 81 -0.45 -23.30 9.49
N ASN A 82 -0.14 -24.58 9.30
CA ASN A 82 -0.44 -25.27 8.06
C ASN A 82 -1.92 -25.63 8.01
N VAL A 83 -2.54 -25.45 6.85
CA VAL A 83 -3.88 -25.99 6.59
C VAL A 83 -3.79 -27.50 6.38
N LEU A 84 -4.75 -28.23 6.94
CA LEU A 84 -4.96 -29.66 6.77
C LEU A 84 -6.38 -29.91 6.28
N PHE A 85 -6.56 -30.86 5.37
CA PHE A 85 -7.88 -31.31 4.89
C PHE A 85 -8.40 -32.56 5.61
N THR A 86 -7.66 -33.06 6.59
CA THR A 86 -8.03 -34.27 7.35
C THR A 86 -7.94 -34.05 8.85
N GLY A 87 -8.80 -34.74 9.61
CA GLY A 87 -8.78 -34.71 11.07
C GLY A 87 -9.21 -33.37 11.67
N CYS A 88 -10.10 -32.65 10.99
CA CYS A 88 -10.74 -31.45 11.49
C CYS A 88 -12.01 -31.81 12.28
N THR A 89 -12.27 -31.11 13.37
CA THR A 89 -13.32 -31.49 14.33
C THR A 89 -14.72 -31.09 13.84
N ALA A 90 -14.80 -30.11 12.95
CA ALA A 90 -16.04 -29.46 12.52
C ALA A 90 -16.26 -29.51 11.00
N ILE A 91 -15.89 -30.63 10.34
CA ILE A 91 -16.22 -30.77 8.91
C ILE A 91 -17.70 -31.02 8.75
N THR A 92 -18.47 -29.96 8.46
CA THR A 92 -19.89 -30.03 8.17
C THR A 92 -20.07 -29.93 6.66
N ASP A 93 -19.98 -31.09 6.02
CA ASP A 93 -20.59 -31.42 4.74
C ASP A 93 -20.07 -30.66 3.49
N THR A 94 -19.32 -31.41 2.68
CA THR A 94 -18.82 -31.04 1.35
C THR A 94 -19.91 -31.25 0.29
N THR A 95 -21.14 -30.76 0.50
CA THR A 95 -22.26 -31.00 -0.43
C THR A 95 -22.08 -30.34 -1.80
N LEU A 96 -21.09 -29.45 -1.93
CA LEU A 96 -20.78 -28.75 -3.15
C LEU A 96 -19.43 -29.24 -3.65
N ASP A 97 -19.42 -29.77 -4.88
CA ASP A 97 -18.20 -30.28 -5.53
C ASP A 97 -17.12 -29.18 -5.66
N ASN A 98 -17.51 -27.91 -5.70
CA ASN A 98 -16.59 -26.78 -5.78
C ASN A 98 -16.14 -26.21 -4.42
N MET A 99 -16.46 -26.88 -3.31
CA MET A 99 -16.11 -26.43 -1.96
C MET A 99 -15.36 -27.52 -1.19
N LEU A 100 -14.18 -27.17 -0.70
CA LEU A 100 -13.37 -28.01 0.17
C LEU A 100 -13.20 -27.33 1.53
N GLN A 101 -13.28 -28.10 2.60
CA GLN A 101 -13.10 -27.58 3.96
C GLN A 101 -11.81 -28.11 4.58
N GLY A 102 -11.05 -27.21 5.20
CA GLY A 102 -9.83 -27.52 5.94
C GLY A 102 -9.82 -26.90 7.33
N CYS A 103 -8.78 -27.21 8.10
CA CYS A 103 -8.52 -26.62 9.41
C CYS A 103 -7.02 -26.42 9.63
N LEU A 104 -6.66 -25.70 10.69
CA LEU A 104 -5.25 -25.50 11.04
C LEU A 104 -4.66 -26.72 11.75
N ASN A 105 -3.36 -26.95 11.56
CA ASN A 105 -2.66 -28.09 12.16
C ASN A 105 -2.60 -28.03 13.69
N THR A 106 -2.46 -26.84 14.27
CA THR A 106 -2.41 -26.55 15.71
C THR A 106 -3.80 -26.40 16.32
N ASP A 107 -4.72 -25.68 15.66
CA ASP A 107 -6.12 -25.52 16.05
C ASP A 107 -7.07 -26.23 15.07
N ARG A 108 -7.47 -27.46 15.43
CA ARG A 108 -8.39 -28.30 14.65
C ARG A 108 -9.85 -27.85 14.70
N GLY A 109 -10.16 -26.81 15.49
CA GLY A 109 -11.47 -26.15 15.52
C GLY A 109 -11.54 -24.96 14.55
N TYR A 110 -10.40 -24.37 14.22
CA TYR A 110 -10.32 -23.28 13.26
C TYR A 110 -10.61 -23.81 11.85
N THR A 111 -11.79 -23.50 11.32
CA THR A 111 -12.29 -24.07 10.07
C THR A 111 -12.22 -23.06 8.94
N ILE A 112 -11.80 -23.52 7.75
CA ILE A 112 -11.59 -22.69 6.57
C ILE A 112 -12.28 -23.36 5.38
N ASN A 113 -13.12 -22.61 4.69
CA ASN A 113 -13.72 -23.01 3.43
C ASN A 113 -12.86 -22.51 2.27
N PHE A 114 -12.67 -23.39 1.31
CA PHE A 114 -12.04 -23.13 0.03
C PHE A 114 -13.10 -23.33 -1.03
N THR A 115 -13.45 -22.29 -1.77
CA THR A 115 -14.49 -22.36 -2.82
C THR A 115 -13.92 -21.90 -4.14
N ALA A 116 -14.03 -22.71 -5.18
CA ALA A 116 -13.55 -22.40 -6.52
C ALA A 116 -14.70 -22.19 -7.52
N ASP A 117 -14.35 -21.76 -8.73
CA ASP A 117 -15.26 -21.65 -9.89
C ASP A 117 -15.53 -23.00 -10.58
N GLU A 118 -14.82 -24.06 -10.20
CA GLU A 118 -15.03 -25.43 -10.66
C GLU A 118 -14.89 -26.46 -9.52
N ASN A 119 -15.04 -27.75 -9.85
CA ASN A 119 -14.91 -28.85 -8.88
C ASN A 119 -13.45 -28.99 -8.42
N ILE A 120 -13.23 -29.02 -7.11
CA ILE A 120 -11.90 -29.09 -6.51
C ILE A 120 -11.75 -30.26 -5.57
N VAL A 121 -10.55 -30.84 -5.55
CA VAL A 121 -10.22 -32.00 -4.71
C VAL A 121 -8.93 -31.78 -3.93
N ALA A 122 -8.78 -32.50 -2.81
CA ALA A 122 -7.53 -32.58 -2.06
C ALA A 122 -6.94 -33.99 -2.15
N PRO A 123 -6.02 -34.27 -3.09
CA PRO A 123 -5.48 -35.61 -3.33
C PRO A 123 -4.50 -36.07 -2.23
N ALA A 124 -3.92 -35.12 -1.49
CA ALA A 124 -2.82 -35.38 -0.56
C ALA A 124 -3.24 -35.24 0.90
N ILE A 125 -2.94 -36.27 1.70
CA ILE A 125 -3.32 -36.35 3.13
C ILE A 125 -2.35 -35.56 4.04
N GLY A 126 -1.15 -35.21 3.55
CA GLY A 126 -0.07 -34.63 4.37
C GLY A 126 0.15 -33.11 4.27
N GLN A 127 0.12 -32.54 3.06
CA GLN A 127 0.24 -31.10 2.83
C GLN A 127 -1.06 -30.60 2.21
N ALA A 128 -1.54 -29.42 2.59
CA ALA A 128 -2.67 -28.79 1.91
C ALA A 128 -2.31 -28.57 0.45
N ARG A 129 -2.91 -29.41 -0.42
CA ARG A 129 -2.91 -29.30 -1.87
C ARG A 129 -4.36 -29.32 -2.34
N ILE A 130 -4.74 -28.32 -3.11
CA ILE A 130 -6.04 -28.21 -3.78
C ILE A 130 -5.76 -28.26 -5.27
N GLU A 131 -6.43 -29.15 -6.00
CA GLU A 131 -6.32 -29.24 -7.47
C GLU A 131 -7.72 -29.34 -8.09
N SER A 132 -7.79 -29.05 -9.39
CA SER A 132 -9.00 -29.28 -10.19
C SER A 132 -9.31 -30.77 -10.25
N ALA A 133 -10.60 -31.12 -10.17
CA ALA A 133 -11.01 -32.52 -10.17
C ALA A 133 -10.79 -33.22 -11.53
N ASP A 134 -10.81 -32.45 -12.63
CA ASP A 134 -10.66 -32.94 -14.00
C ASP A 134 -9.26 -32.67 -14.61
N GLY A 135 -8.40 -31.92 -13.91
CA GLY A 135 -7.07 -31.53 -14.36
C GLY A 135 -7.03 -30.34 -15.31
N SER A 136 -8.15 -29.66 -15.56
CA SER A 136 -8.24 -28.49 -16.44
C SER A 136 -7.70 -27.21 -15.80
N GLY A 137 -7.69 -27.17 -14.46
CA GLY A 137 -7.30 -26.00 -13.66
C GLY A 137 -8.43 -24.97 -13.50
N PHE A 138 -8.26 -24.09 -12.53
CA PHE A 138 -9.27 -23.09 -12.14
C PHE A 138 -8.73 -21.66 -12.27
N SER A 139 -9.62 -20.67 -12.23
CA SER A 139 -9.24 -19.25 -12.24
C SER A 139 -9.50 -18.51 -10.94
N GLN A 140 -10.37 -19.07 -10.09
CA GLN A 140 -10.82 -18.40 -8.87
C GLN A 140 -10.72 -19.33 -7.67
N LEU A 141 -10.24 -18.78 -6.55
CA LEU A 141 -10.31 -19.45 -5.26
C LEU A 141 -10.64 -18.44 -4.16
N LEU A 142 -11.75 -18.67 -3.47
CA LEU A 142 -12.13 -18.00 -2.25
C LEU A 142 -11.60 -18.78 -1.05
N ILE A 143 -10.92 -18.10 -0.14
CA ILE A 143 -10.45 -18.61 1.14
C ILE A 143 -11.24 -17.88 2.23
N ASP A 144 -12.10 -18.61 2.91
CA ASP A 144 -13.08 -18.10 3.86
C ASP A 144 -12.96 -18.82 5.22
N PRO A 145 -12.21 -18.27 6.19
CA PRO A 145 -12.23 -18.74 7.56
C PRO A 145 -13.64 -18.64 8.15
N VAL A 146 -14.28 -19.79 8.34
CA VAL A 146 -15.61 -19.89 8.97
C VAL A 146 -15.58 -19.40 10.41
N THR A 147 -14.45 -19.59 11.08
CA THR A 147 -14.24 -19.20 12.47
C THR A 147 -13.07 -18.23 12.57
N GLY A 148 -13.35 -16.94 12.76
CA GLY A 148 -12.33 -15.93 13.05
C GLY A 148 -11.81 -15.19 11.82
N THR A 149 -10.59 -14.65 11.94
CA THR A 149 -9.89 -13.89 10.90
C THR A 149 -8.42 -14.26 10.91
N PHE A 150 -7.69 -13.96 9.83
CA PHE A 150 -6.25 -14.15 9.74
C PHE A 150 -5.54 -12.89 9.24
N SER A 151 -4.33 -12.63 9.72
CA SER A 151 -3.54 -11.46 9.32
C SER A 151 -2.50 -11.78 8.24
N LYS A 152 -2.26 -13.08 8.00
CA LYS A 152 -1.24 -13.57 7.09
C LYS A 152 -1.69 -14.83 6.36
N LEU A 153 -1.42 -14.90 5.07
CA LEU A 153 -1.65 -16.07 4.22
C LEU A 153 -0.40 -16.33 3.39
N GLN A 154 0.11 -17.56 3.45
CA GLN A 154 1.15 -18.06 2.57
C GLN A 154 0.57 -19.18 1.73
N LEU A 155 0.86 -19.15 0.44
CA LEU A 155 0.45 -20.19 -0.48
C LEU A 155 1.41 -20.27 -1.64
N ASN A 156 1.31 -21.36 -2.36
CA ASN A 156 2.14 -21.63 -3.52
C ASN A 156 1.24 -22.05 -4.67
N ILE A 157 1.23 -21.27 -5.75
CA ILE A 157 0.38 -21.48 -6.91
C ILE A 157 1.21 -22.21 -7.96
N ASP A 158 0.82 -23.42 -8.32
CA ASP A 158 1.35 -24.12 -9.48
C ASP A 158 0.50 -23.74 -10.71
N ALA A 159 1.09 -22.99 -11.62
CA ALA A 159 0.41 -22.50 -12.82
C ALA A 159 0.79 -23.35 -14.03
N SER A 160 -0.17 -23.75 -14.84
CA SER A 160 0.03 -24.53 -16.07
C SER A 160 0.56 -23.68 -17.24
N ALA A 161 0.44 -22.36 -17.15
CA ALA A 161 0.89 -21.40 -18.15
C ALA A 161 1.28 -20.06 -17.51
N ASP A 162 2.03 -19.23 -18.23
CA ASP A 162 2.34 -17.87 -17.81
C ASP A 162 1.06 -17.03 -17.75
N GLY A 163 0.93 -16.18 -16.73
CA GLY A 163 -0.25 -15.34 -16.57
C GLY A 163 -0.14 -14.33 -15.45
N PHE A 164 -1.28 -13.88 -14.94
CA PHE A 164 -1.33 -12.94 -13.83
C PHE A 164 -2.34 -13.40 -12.77
N VAL A 165 -2.01 -13.11 -11.51
CA VAL A 165 -2.89 -13.29 -10.35
C VAL A 165 -3.12 -11.97 -9.63
N THR A 166 -4.33 -11.80 -9.11
CA THR A 166 -4.71 -10.69 -8.22
C THR A 166 -5.31 -11.27 -6.95
N PHE A 167 -5.12 -10.56 -5.84
CA PHE A 167 -5.65 -10.93 -4.54
C PHE A 167 -6.57 -9.83 -4.02
N THR A 168 -7.74 -10.20 -3.55
CA THR A 168 -8.69 -9.29 -2.93
C THR A 168 -8.95 -9.72 -1.49
N GLY A 169 -8.54 -8.90 -0.53
CA GLY A 169 -8.79 -9.13 0.89
C GLY A 169 -10.00 -8.34 1.39
N VAL A 170 -10.77 -8.93 2.30
CA VAL A 170 -11.87 -8.26 2.99
C VAL A 170 -11.62 -8.29 4.51
N PRO A 171 -11.40 -7.14 5.17
CA PRO A 171 -11.04 -5.84 4.59
C PRO A 171 -9.65 -5.91 3.92
N GLY A 172 -9.29 -4.99 3.03
CA GLY A 172 -7.99 -5.07 2.34
C GLY A 172 -7.98 -4.44 0.95
N GLY A 173 -9.10 -4.54 0.25
CA GLY A 173 -9.20 -4.16 -1.17
C GLY A 173 -8.48 -5.14 -2.08
N THR A 174 -8.23 -4.72 -3.32
CA THR A 174 -7.59 -5.55 -4.36
C THR A 174 -6.13 -5.13 -4.55
N SER A 175 -5.24 -6.11 -4.60
CA SER A 175 -3.82 -5.93 -4.90
C SER A 175 -3.60 -5.52 -6.35
N THR A 176 -2.37 -5.10 -6.67
CA THR A 176 -1.92 -5.10 -8.07
C THR A 176 -1.83 -6.53 -8.62
N SER A 177 -1.72 -6.68 -9.94
CA SER A 177 -1.46 -7.97 -10.57
C SER A 177 -0.01 -8.42 -10.36
N PHE A 178 0.18 -9.71 -10.15
CA PHE A 178 1.49 -10.37 -10.05
C PHE A 178 1.63 -11.38 -11.16
N ALA A 179 2.80 -11.46 -11.78
CA ALA A 179 3.06 -12.46 -12.81
C ALA A 179 3.14 -13.87 -12.20
N LEU A 180 2.54 -14.83 -12.89
CA LEU A 180 2.69 -16.26 -12.65
C LEU A 180 3.57 -16.84 -13.74
N THR A 181 4.48 -17.72 -13.36
CA THR A 181 5.27 -18.53 -14.31
C THR A 181 4.62 -19.90 -14.49
N GLY A 182 4.40 -20.30 -15.75
CA GLY A 182 3.88 -21.60 -16.14
C GLY A 182 4.87 -22.77 -15.97
N SER A 183 6.08 -22.47 -15.50
CA SER A 183 7.13 -23.43 -15.17
C SER A 183 7.14 -23.85 -13.69
N GLY A 184 6.10 -23.46 -12.95
CA GLY A 184 5.78 -23.99 -11.63
C GLY A 184 5.89 -23.00 -10.46
N GLN A 185 5.63 -23.54 -9.27
CA GLN A 185 5.78 -23.01 -7.89
C GLN A 185 5.92 -21.48 -7.75
N ASN A 186 4.78 -20.77 -7.70
CA ASN A 186 4.72 -19.34 -7.42
C ASN A 186 4.34 -19.09 -5.96
N PHE A 187 5.34 -18.79 -5.12
CA PHE A 187 5.10 -18.48 -3.71
C PHE A 187 4.62 -17.05 -3.50
N PHE A 188 3.60 -16.90 -2.67
CA PHE A 188 3.10 -15.60 -2.24
C PHE A 188 2.94 -15.55 -0.72
N THR A 189 3.26 -14.39 -0.16
CA THR A 189 2.92 -14.04 1.21
C THR A 189 2.02 -12.80 1.18
N ILE A 190 0.82 -12.95 1.71
CA ILE A 190 -0.19 -11.91 1.81
C ILE A 190 -0.30 -11.52 3.27
N THR A 191 -0.20 -10.23 3.57
CA THR A 191 -0.34 -9.68 4.92
C THR A 191 -1.28 -8.48 4.91
N GLY A 192 -1.93 -8.25 6.05
CA GLY A 192 -2.81 -7.10 6.23
C GLY A 192 -3.54 -7.18 7.57
N GLU A 193 -4.52 -6.31 7.75
CA GLU A 193 -5.31 -6.25 8.98
C GLU A 193 -6.46 -7.26 8.93
N ASN A 194 -6.31 -8.39 9.62
CA ASN A 194 -7.36 -9.35 9.98
C ASN A 194 -8.40 -9.61 8.87
N PHE A 195 -7.98 -10.29 7.81
CA PHE A 195 -8.84 -10.73 6.73
C PHE A 195 -9.94 -11.67 7.25
N SER A 196 -11.18 -11.32 6.93
CA SER A 196 -12.34 -12.22 6.99
C SER A 196 -12.38 -13.14 5.78
N THR A 197 -11.96 -12.69 4.61
CA THR A 197 -11.81 -13.52 3.41
C THR A 197 -10.67 -13.01 2.53
N VAL A 198 -10.08 -13.92 1.76
CA VAL A 198 -9.18 -13.58 0.66
C VAL A 198 -9.66 -14.30 -0.60
N PHE A 199 -9.81 -13.54 -1.67
CA PHE A 199 -10.16 -14.03 -2.99
C PHE A 199 -8.94 -13.94 -3.91
N LEU A 200 -8.69 -15.01 -4.63
CA LEU A 200 -7.67 -15.10 -5.66
C LEU A 200 -8.36 -15.15 -7.01
N THR A 201 -7.88 -14.36 -7.97
CA THR A 201 -8.38 -14.35 -9.35
C THR A 201 -7.22 -14.31 -10.33
N THR A 202 -7.25 -15.20 -11.33
CA THR A 202 -6.41 -15.14 -12.53
C THR A 202 -7.22 -14.73 -13.76
N THR A 203 -6.54 -14.39 -14.84
CA THR A 203 -7.19 -13.96 -16.09
C THR A 203 -7.77 -15.11 -16.92
N VAL A 204 -7.28 -16.34 -16.70
CA VAL A 204 -7.61 -17.57 -17.43
C VAL A 204 -7.48 -18.73 -16.43
N ASP A 205 -8.13 -19.86 -16.71
CA ASP A 205 -8.02 -21.13 -15.99
C ASP A 205 -6.60 -21.71 -16.14
N ILE A 206 -5.67 -21.20 -15.33
CA ILE A 206 -4.24 -21.55 -15.40
C ILE A 206 -3.72 -22.12 -14.09
N ILE A 207 -4.54 -22.18 -13.04
CA ILE A 207 -4.12 -22.72 -11.75
C ILE A 207 -4.27 -24.24 -11.80
N ALA A 208 -3.15 -24.95 -11.93
CA ALA A 208 -3.17 -26.41 -11.91
C ALA A 208 -3.45 -26.93 -10.50
N ASP A 209 -2.71 -26.39 -9.52
CA ASP A 209 -2.96 -26.65 -8.11
C ASP A 209 -2.43 -25.52 -7.19
N ILE A 210 -2.90 -25.52 -5.95
CA ILE A 210 -2.41 -24.64 -4.89
C ILE A 210 -1.91 -25.51 -3.74
N GLN A 211 -0.65 -25.28 -3.34
CA GLN A 211 0.05 -26.06 -2.34
C GLN A 211 0.48 -25.21 -1.15
N GLN A 212 0.82 -25.89 -0.06
CA GLN A 212 1.47 -25.30 1.12
C GLN A 212 0.71 -24.09 1.67
N ILE A 213 -0.62 -24.21 1.75
CA ILE A 213 -1.48 -23.17 2.30
C ILE A 213 -1.23 -23.07 3.81
N ARG A 214 -0.86 -21.87 4.28
CA ARG A 214 -0.62 -21.57 5.69
C ARG A 214 -1.25 -20.25 6.08
N LEU A 215 -1.85 -20.18 7.26
CA LEU A 215 -2.48 -18.98 7.79
C LEU A 215 -1.82 -18.56 9.10
N GLY A 216 -1.62 -17.25 9.27
CA GLY A 216 -1.29 -16.65 10.56
C GLY A 216 -2.55 -16.07 11.19
N THR A 217 -3.06 -16.73 12.23
CA THR A 217 -4.25 -16.31 12.99
C THR A 217 -3.92 -15.38 14.17
N GLY A 218 -2.64 -15.03 14.34
CA GLY A 218 -2.21 -14.10 15.37
C GLY A 218 -2.59 -12.65 15.07
N THR A 219 -2.95 -11.90 16.12
CA THR A 219 -3.17 -10.44 16.10
C THR A 219 -1.88 -9.63 15.87
N SER A 220 -0.78 -10.28 15.49
CA SER A 220 0.50 -9.62 15.28
C SER A 220 0.55 -9.03 13.87
N VAL A 221 -0.12 -7.89 13.68
CA VAL A 221 0.46 -6.87 12.80
C VAL A 221 1.84 -6.59 13.38
N PRO A 222 2.95 -6.90 12.67
CA PRO A 222 4.26 -6.49 13.14
C PRO A 222 4.21 -4.97 13.33
N PRO A 223 4.62 -4.43 14.49
CA PRO A 223 4.70 -2.98 14.68
C PRO A 223 5.86 -2.47 13.82
N GLY A 224 5.58 -2.23 12.54
CA GLY A 224 6.62 -1.93 11.55
C GLY A 224 6.15 -0.90 10.52
N ASP A 225 4.94 -1.06 9.99
CA ASP A 225 4.42 -0.19 8.93
C ASP A 225 3.06 0.40 9.32
N THR A 226 2.96 0.97 10.52
CA THR A 226 1.95 2.01 10.75
C THR A 226 2.28 3.16 9.81
N VAL A 227 1.77 3.09 8.58
CA VAL A 227 1.74 4.20 7.64
C VAL A 227 1.24 5.39 8.44
N PRO A 228 2.00 6.51 8.51
CA PRO A 228 1.59 7.67 9.29
C PRO A 228 0.16 8.03 8.89
N GLU A 229 -0.77 7.81 9.81
CA GLU A 229 -2.19 8.02 9.54
C GLU A 229 -2.36 9.46 9.02
N PRO A 230 -3.33 9.73 8.14
CA PRO A 230 -3.56 11.08 7.59
C PRO A 230 -3.61 12.16 8.68
N ALA A 231 -4.03 11.81 9.89
CA ALA A 231 -4.02 12.67 11.07
C ALA A 231 -2.61 13.11 11.51
N THR A 232 -1.58 12.26 11.42
CA THR A 232 -0.20 12.63 11.75
C THR A 232 0.40 13.59 10.73
N MET A 233 0.11 13.41 9.43
CA MET A 233 0.49 14.37 8.39
C MET A 233 -0.27 15.69 8.53
N ALA A 234 -1.56 15.63 8.87
CA ALA A 234 -2.35 16.82 9.17
C ALA A 234 -1.84 17.56 10.41
N LEU A 235 -1.51 16.85 11.50
CA LEU A 235 -0.91 17.43 12.71
C LEU A 235 0.46 18.02 12.44
N PHE A 236 1.29 17.35 11.63
CA PHE A 236 2.58 17.87 11.20
C PHE A 236 2.41 19.15 10.38
N GLY A 237 1.50 19.15 9.41
CA GLY A 237 1.15 20.32 8.60
C GLY A 237 0.60 21.49 9.43
N LEU A 238 -0.31 21.21 10.37
CA LEU A 238 -0.86 22.20 11.31
C LEU A 238 0.22 22.74 12.26
N GLY A 239 1.14 21.89 12.71
CA GLY A 239 2.28 22.27 13.54
C GLY A 239 3.21 23.26 12.83
N LEU A 240 3.53 23.01 11.56
CA LEU A 240 4.33 23.93 10.74
C LEU A 240 3.62 25.26 10.48
N LEU A 241 2.31 25.22 10.18
CA LEU A 241 1.49 26.42 10.04
C LEU A 241 1.49 27.25 11.33
N GLY A 242 1.27 26.61 12.48
CA GLY A 242 1.31 27.25 13.80
C GLY A 242 2.67 27.89 14.10
N ALA A 243 3.77 27.20 13.82
CA ALA A 243 5.13 27.72 13.99
C ALA A 243 5.41 28.93 13.09
N GLY A 244 4.93 28.90 11.83
CA GLY A 244 5.03 30.03 10.90
C GLY A 244 4.32 31.28 11.41
N PHE A 245 3.09 31.14 11.94
CA PHE A 245 2.35 32.24 12.55
C PHE A 245 3.03 32.77 13.83
N ALA A 246 3.57 31.89 14.66
CA ALA A 246 4.29 32.29 15.88
C ALA A 246 5.55 33.10 15.57
N ARG A 247 6.28 32.76 14.49
CA ARG A 247 7.48 33.51 14.07
C ARG A 247 7.15 34.92 13.59
N ARG A 248 6.04 35.10 12.86
CA ARG A 248 5.61 36.44 12.39
C ARG A 248 5.22 37.39 13.51
N ARG A 249 4.79 36.89 14.68
CA ARG A 249 4.46 37.75 15.83
C ARG A 249 5.68 38.29 16.58
N ARG A 250 6.88 37.75 16.31
CA ARG A 250 8.13 38.18 16.97
C ARG A 250 8.98 39.13 16.13
N GLN A 251 8.61 39.36 14.88
CA GLN A 251 9.20 40.37 14.00
C GLN A 251 8.30 41.59 13.99
#